data_AF-A0A9D1WUB0-F1
#
_entry.id   AF-A0A9D1WUB0-F1
#
_cell.length_a   1.000
_cell.length_b   1.000
_cell.length_c   1.000
_cell.angle_alpha   90.00
_cell.angle_beta   90.00
_cell.angle_gamma   90.00
#
_symmetry.space_group_name_H-M   'P 1'
#
loop_
_entity.id
_entity.type
_entity.pdbx_description
1 polymer ?
#
loop_
_entity_poly.entity_id
_entity_poly.type
_entity_poly.pdbx_seq_one_letter_code
_entity_poly.pdbx_strand_id
1 'polypeptide(L)'
;MAKRLKSVFTDNMDCCIYTGSGNVERHHIFGGANRARSETYGFVVPLRPDYHPNGVHFDPKNGDIDADLKKAAQRYFEANIGSREDFRKEFGKSWL
;
A
#
# COMPACT_ATOMS: atom_id res chain seq x y z
N MET A 1 18.90 2.40 -15.33
CA MET A 1 18.72 2.13 -13.88
C MET A 1 17.26 1.79 -13.68
N ALA A 2 16.92 0.57 -13.23
CA ALA A 2 15.53 0.22 -12.93
C ALA A 2 15.01 1.10 -11.79
N LYS A 3 13.79 1.64 -11.93
CA LYS A 3 13.18 2.49 -10.90
C LYS A 3 12.89 1.62 -9.68
N ARG A 4 13.61 1.84 -8.57
CA ARG A 4 13.34 1.16 -7.30
C ARG A 4 12.07 1.76 -6.69
N LEU A 5 11.09 0.90 -6.41
CA LEU A 5 9.89 1.26 -5.66
C LEU A 5 10.28 1.63 -4.22
N LYS A 6 9.59 2.62 -3.64
CA LYS A 6 9.76 3.06 -2.26
C LYS A 6 8.47 2.87 -1.48
N SER A 7 8.59 2.72 -0.17
CA SER A 7 7.47 2.67 0.77
C SER A 7 7.65 3.72 1.85
N VAL A 8 6.55 4.31 2.31
CA VAL A 8 6.51 5.12 3.54
C VAL A 8 6.27 4.27 4.80
N PHE A 9 5.98 2.98 4.64
CA PHE A 9 5.62 2.07 5.74
C PHE A 9 6.75 1.11 6.12
N THR A 10 7.79 1.02 5.29
CA THR A 10 8.96 0.16 5.54
C THR A 10 10.16 0.63 4.74
N ASP A 11 11.35 0.55 5.33
CA ASP A 11 12.61 0.72 4.61
C ASP A 11 13.08 -0.59 3.97
N ASN A 12 12.56 -1.72 4.43
CA ASN A 12 12.87 -3.04 3.89
C ASN A 12 11.77 -3.49 2.92
N MET A 13 12.02 -3.28 1.63
CA MET A 13 11.14 -3.76 0.57
C MET A 13 11.32 -5.26 0.31
N ASP A 14 12.29 -5.96 0.88
CA ASP A 14 12.52 -7.37 0.57
C ASP A 14 11.88 -8.32 1.59
N CYS A 15 11.26 -7.78 2.65
CA CYS A 15 10.55 -8.53 3.68
C CYS A 15 9.11 -8.05 3.85
N CYS A 16 8.18 -8.97 4.11
CA CYS A 16 6.76 -8.67 4.31
C CYS A 16 6.58 -7.78 5.54
N ILE A 17 5.85 -6.66 5.40
CA ILE A 17 5.69 -5.68 6.48
C ILE A 17 5.04 -6.25 7.74
N TYR A 18 4.24 -7.31 7.61
CA TYR A 18 3.53 -7.93 8.73
C TYR A 18 4.28 -9.10 9.36
N THR A 19 5.13 -9.80 8.60
CA THR A 19 5.69 -11.10 9.02
C THR A 19 7.20 -11.19 8.94
N GLY A 20 7.88 -10.26 8.26
CA GLY A 20 9.32 -10.31 8.02
C GLY A 20 9.78 -11.34 6.98
N SER A 21 8.87 -12.16 6.42
CA SER A 21 9.23 -13.19 5.42
C SER A 21 9.74 -12.57 4.11
N GLY A 22 10.74 -13.21 3.50
CA GLY A 22 11.42 -12.70 2.29
C GLY A 22 10.73 -12.99 0.95
N ASN A 23 9.70 -13.85 0.93
CA ASN A 23 8.93 -14.10 -0.29
C ASN A 23 7.79 -13.09 -0.39
N VAL A 24 7.98 -12.03 -1.18
CA VAL A 24 7.05 -10.89 -1.23
C VAL A 24 6.70 -10.42 -2.64
N GLU A 25 5.48 -9.95 -2.77
CA GLU A 25 4.94 -9.22 -3.92
C GLU A 25 4.82 -7.73 -3.61
N ARG A 26 4.82 -6.91 -4.66
CA ARG A 26 4.63 -5.46 -4.56
C ARG A 26 3.14 -5.14 -4.57
N HIS A 27 2.61 -4.78 -3.41
CA HIS A 27 1.22 -4.35 -3.31
C HIS A 27 1.15 -2.82 -3.37
N HIS A 28 0.64 -2.29 -4.49
CA HIS A 28 0.24 -0.89 -4.57
C HIS A 28 -1.09 -0.72 -3.83
N ILE A 29 -1.07 0.01 -2.71
CA ILE A 29 -2.25 0.19 -1.83
C ILE A 29 -3.44 0.75 -2.62
N PHE A 30 -3.17 1.66 -3.57
CA PHE A 30 -4.14 2.07 -4.58
C PHE A 30 -3.72 1.53 -5.96
N GLY A 31 -4.40 0.46 -6.39
CA GLY A 31 -4.15 -0.21 -7.66
C GLY A 31 -4.82 0.44 -8.89
N GLY A 32 -4.88 -0.30 -9.99
CA GLY A 32 -5.50 0.16 -11.26
C GLY A 32 -4.89 1.45 -11.79
N ALA A 33 -5.76 2.42 -12.12
CA ALA A 33 -5.34 3.75 -12.57
C ALA A 33 -4.49 4.53 -11.55
N ASN A 34 -4.55 4.16 -10.27
CA ASN A 34 -3.82 4.83 -9.19
C ASN A 34 -2.44 4.21 -8.89
N ARG A 35 -1.98 3.20 -9.64
CA ARG A 35 -0.66 2.58 -9.42
C ARG A 35 0.47 3.62 -9.44
N ALA A 36 0.49 4.49 -10.44
CA ALA A 36 1.51 5.53 -10.57
C ALA A 36 1.48 6.53 -9.39
N ARG A 37 0.29 6.85 -8.87
CA ARG A 37 0.13 7.68 -7.68
C ARG A 37 0.67 6.95 -6.45
N SER A 38 0.33 5.68 -6.27
CA SER A 38 0.89 4.86 -5.19
C SER A 38 2.41 4.84 -5.19
N GLU A 39 3.06 4.74 -6.34
CA GLU A 39 4.52 4.84 -6.43
C GLU A 39 5.06 6.24 -6.08
N THR A 40 4.35 7.28 -6.52
CA THR A 40 4.73 8.68 -6.29
C THR A 40 4.71 9.02 -4.79
N TYR A 41 3.66 8.59 -4.08
CA TYR A 41 3.49 8.84 -2.66
C TYR A 41 4.15 7.78 -1.75
N GLY A 42 4.75 6.73 -2.32
CA GLY A 42 5.32 5.63 -1.56
C GLY A 42 4.28 4.73 -0.88
N PHE A 43 3.06 4.68 -1.41
CA PHE A 43 1.97 3.80 -0.97
C PHE A 43 2.07 2.41 -1.63
N VAL A 44 3.25 1.82 -1.51
CA VAL A 44 3.55 0.46 -1.97
C VAL A 44 4.13 -0.31 -0.79
N VAL A 45 3.68 -1.53 -0.56
CA VAL A 45 4.18 -2.37 0.54
C VAL A 45 4.56 -3.77 0.06
N PRO A 46 5.62 -4.38 0.60
CA PRO A 46 5.91 -5.79 0.42
C PRO A 46 4.96 -6.66 1.24
N LEU A 47 4.22 -7.54 0.56
CA LEU A 47 3.33 -8.51 1.21
C LEU A 47 3.68 -9.92 0.75
N ARG A 48 3.55 -10.91 1.63
CA ARG A 48 3.55 -12.31 1.21
C ARG A 48 2.38 -12.57 0.24
N PRO A 49 2.47 -13.58 -0.64
CA PRO A 49 1.36 -13.94 -1.53
C PRO A 49 0.03 -14.19 -0.82
N ASP A 50 0.04 -14.78 0.38
CA ASP A 50 -1.17 -15.03 1.17
C ASP A 50 -1.73 -13.79 1.89
N TYR A 51 -0.93 -12.73 2.01
CA TYR A 51 -1.32 -11.44 2.55
C TYR A 51 -1.73 -10.45 1.45
N HIS A 52 -1.52 -10.78 0.18
CA HIS A 52 -1.70 -9.86 -0.94
C HIS A 52 -3.16 -9.88 -1.41
N PRO A 53 -4.00 -8.87 -1.11
CA PRO A 53 -5.47 -8.97 -1.24
C PRO A 53 -6.00 -9.15 -2.67
N ASN A 54 -5.18 -8.80 -3.67
CA ASN A 54 -5.51 -8.94 -5.09
C ASN A 54 -4.75 -10.10 -5.75
N GLY A 55 -4.03 -10.90 -4.97
CA GLY A 55 -3.25 -12.05 -5.43
C GLY A 55 -4.06 -13.34 -5.39
N VAL A 56 -3.69 -14.30 -6.24
CA VAL A 56 -4.34 -15.63 -6.35
C VAL A 56 -4.21 -16.48 -5.08
N HIS A 57 -3.29 -16.12 -4.19
CA HIS A 57 -2.98 -16.88 -2.98
C HIS A 57 -3.54 -16.24 -1.70
N PHE A 58 -4.28 -15.13 -1.79
CA PHE A 58 -4.80 -14.42 -0.62
C PHE A 58 -5.62 -15.35 0.29
N ASP A 59 -5.29 -15.38 1.59
CA ASP A 59 -6.07 -16.09 2.61
C ASP A 59 -6.99 -15.11 3.36
N PRO A 60 -8.32 -15.21 3.22
CA PRO A 60 -9.28 -14.35 3.93
C PRO A 60 -9.14 -14.35 5.46
N LYS A 61 -8.49 -15.37 6.04
CA LYS A 61 -8.19 -15.41 7.49
C LYS A 61 -7.24 -14.29 7.92
N ASN A 62 -6.50 -13.70 6.98
CA ASN A 62 -5.61 -12.57 7.23
C ASN A 62 -6.37 -11.24 7.38
N GLY A 63 -7.70 -11.24 7.29
CA GLY A 63 -8.54 -10.06 7.49
C GLY A 63 -8.55 -9.11 6.29
N ASP A 64 -9.08 -7.90 6.49
CA ASP A 64 -9.22 -6.89 5.43
C ASP A 64 -7.96 -6.00 5.31
N ILE A 65 -6.85 -6.63 4.88
CA ILE A 65 -5.55 -5.99 4.72
C ILE A 65 -5.64 -4.78 3.77
N ASP A 66 -6.43 -4.88 2.69
CA ASP A 66 -6.58 -3.80 1.71
C ASP A 66 -7.23 -2.57 2.34
N ALA A 67 -8.33 -2.73 3.08
CA ALA A 67 -8.96 -1.60 3.76
C ALA A 67 -8.07 -0.98 4.83
N ASP A 68 -7.33 -1.79 5.59
CA ASP A 68 -6.42 -1.31 6.63
C ASP A 68 -5.26 -0.51 6.06
N LEU A 69 -4.64 -1.00 4.98
CA LEU A 69 -3.58 -0.28 4.28
C LEU A 69 -4.07 1.02 3.66
N LYS A 70 -5.28 1.04 3.08
CA LYS A 70 -5.86 2.26 2.50
C LYS A 70 -6.15 3.32 3.57
N LYS A 71 -6.66 2.91 4.74
CA LYS A 71 -6.81 3.79 5.90
C LYS A 71 -5.47 4.31 6.40
N ALA A 72 -4.45 3.45 6.49
CA ALA A 72 -3.10 3.85 6.90
C ALA A 72 -2.47 4.86 5.92
N ALA A 73 -2.61 4.64 4.60
CA ALA A 73 -2.16 5.56 3.58
C ALA A 73 -2.87 6.91 3.63
N GLN A 74 -4.18 6.93 3.86
CA GLN A 74 -4.89 8.19 4.05
C GLN A 74 -4.44 8.92 5.31
N ARG A 75 -4.28 8.23 6.45
CA ARG A 75 -3.76 8.85 7.68
C ARG A 75 -2.37 9.43 7.48
N TYR A 76 -1.48 8.71 6.79
CA TYR A 76 -0.15 9.20 6.46
C TYR A 76 -0.22 10.45 5.57
N PHE A 77 -1.06 10.42 4.54
CA PHE A 77 -1.26 11.58 3.65
C PHE A 77 -1.75 12.80 4.44
N GLU A 78 -2.77 12.63 5.28
CA GLU A 78 -3.36 13.69 6.10
C GLU A 78 -2.36 14.28 7.12
N ALA A 79 -1.43 13.46 7.62
CA ALA A 79 -0.44 13.90 8.59
C ALA A 79 0.83 14.53 7.97
N ASN A 80 1.19 14.16 6.75
CA ASN A 80 2.52 14.49 6.19
C ASN A 80 2.50 15.22 4.85
N ILE A 81 1.39 15.21 4.12
CA ILE A 81 1.35 15.63 2.71
C ILE A 81 0.32 16.73 2.47
N GLY A 82 -0.93 16.53 2.90
CA GLY A 82 -2.01 17.47 2.59
C GLY A 82 -3.29 17.15 3.34
N SER A 83 -4.39 17.81 2.99
CA SER A 83 -5.67 17.61 3.68
C SER A 83 -6.42 16.37 3.19
N ARG A 84 -7.51 16.00 3.89
CA ARG A 84 -8.46 14.97 3.42
C ARG A 84 -9.06 15.32 2.06
N GLU A 85 -9.31 16.60 1.78
CA GLU A 85 -9.83 17.03 0.49
C GLU A 85 -8.80 16.81 -0.62
N ASP A 86 -7.51 17.07 -0.36
CA ASP A 86 -6.44 16.80 -1.31
C ASP A 86 -6.28 15.30 -1.55
N PHE A 87 -6.37 14.49 -0.49
CA PHE A 87 -6.39 13.03 -0.62
C PHE A 87 -7.55 12.57 -1.53
N ARG A 88 -8.75 13.14 -1.37
CA ARG A 88 -9.90 12.82 -2.22
C ARG A 88 -9.69 13.26 -3.67
N LYS A 89 -9.00 14.37 -3.93
CA LYS A 89 -8.62 14.76 -5.31
C LYS A 89 -7.65 13.74 -5.93
N GLU A 90 -6.71 13.22 -5.13
CA GLU A 90 -5.69 12.28 -5.57
C GLU A 90 -6.17 10.82 -5.67
N PHE A 91 -7.12 10.39 -4.85
CA PHE A 91 -7.53 8.97 -4.78
C PHE A 91 -9.03 8.75 -4.96
N GLY A 92 -9.80 9.82 -5.17
CA GLY A 92 -11.23 9.80 -5.52
C GLY A 92 -12.19 9.72 -4.34
N LYS A 93 -11.80 9.13 -3.21
CA LYS A 93 -12.67 9.00 -2.02
C LYS A 93 -11.89 8.92 -0.72
N SER A 94 -12.59 9.12 0.40
CA SER A 94 -12.08 8.81 1.75
C SER A 94 -12.28 7.33 2.06
N TRP A 95 -11.34 6.78 2.81
CA TRP A 95 -11.31 5.45 3.44
C TRP A 95 -11.39 5.53 4.98
N LEU A 96 -11.30 6.76 5.53
CA LEU A 96 -11.63 7.12 6.92
C LEU A 96 -13.06 7.61 7.04
#